data_AF-A0A830GWP5-F1
#
_entry.id   AF-A0A830GWP5-F1
#
_cell.length_a   1.000
_cell.length_b   1.000
_cell.length_c   1.000
_cell.angle_alpha   90.00
_cell.angle_beta   90.00
_cell.angle_gamma   90.00
#
_symmetry.space_group_name_H-M   'P 1'
#
loop_
_entity.id
_entity.type
_entity.pdbx_description
1 polymer ?
#
loop_
_entity_poly.entity_id
_entity_poly.type
_entity_poly.pdbx_seq_one_letter_code
_entity_poly.pdbx_strand_id
1 'polypeptide(L)'
;MSGPSQPQNPVLGSIRTELLVGLIFAILAMLGFIIVAIIYFADVALVSSMAPYGAPAAAVGVLVGFGIVFLIMFAISIIVTIRIYRMYKAANSGDVAALKAMNSLGWAIVALIFSGLIPGIMLLIAHGPIQQLQ
;
A
#
# COMPACT_ATOMS: atom_id res chain seq x y z
N MET A 1 -10.25 41.15 -0.17
CA MET A 1 -8.88 41.08 0.39
C MET A 1 -8.40 39.65 0.31
N SER A 2 -7.79 39.29 -0.83
CA SER A 2 -7.13 38.00 -1.04
C SER A 2 -5.78 38.06 -0.33
N GLY A 3 -5.70 37.39 0.82
CA GLY A 3 -4.43 37.23 1.54
C GLY A 3 -3.38 36.60 0.62
N PRO A 4 -2.09 36.93 0.78
CA PRO A 4 -1.03 36.37 -0.03
C PRO A 4 -1.08 34.85 0.07
N SER A 5 -1.33 34.19 -1.06
CA SER A 5 -1.13 32.75 -1.22
C SER A 5 0.27 32.44 -0.71
N GLN A 6 0.36 31.75 0.43
CA GLN A 6 1.63 31.38 1.04
C GLN A 6 2.53 30.79 -0.06
N PRO A 7 3.81 31.19 -0.15
CA PRO A 7 4.71 30.61 -1.13
C PRO A 7 4.63 29.10 -0.95
N GLN A 8 4.18 28.40 -2.00
CA GLN A 8 4.13 26.94 -2.02
C GLN A 8 5.53 26.47 -1.63
N ASN A 9 5.68 25.96 -0.40
CA ASN A 9 6.97 25.53 0.10
C ASN A 9 7.48 24.47 -0.90
N PRO A 10 8.58 24.71 -1.62
CA PRO A 10 9.04 23.80 -2.69
C PRO A 10 9.25 22.38 -2.16
N VAL A 11 9.56 22.24 -0.86
CA VAL A 11 9.64 20.96 -0.15
C VAL A 11 8.29 20.23 -0.12
N LEU A 12 7.18 20.94 0.11
CA LEU A 12 5.83 20.36 0.09
C LEU A 12 5.43 19.89 -1.31
N GLY A 13 5.86 20.60 -2.36
CA GLY A 13 5.67 20.19 -3.75
C GLY A 13 6.39 18.87 -4.07
N SER A 14 7.63 18.71 -3.62
CA SER A 14 8.38 17.45 -3.75
C SER A 14 7.69 16.31 -3.01
N ILE A 15 7.31 16.52 -1.74
CA ILE A 15 6.62 15.53 -0.91
C ILE A 15 5.30 15.07 -1.56
N ARG A 16 4.50 16.00 -2.12
CA ARG A 16 3.27 15.64 -2.84
C ARG A 16 3.56 14.71 -4.02
N THR A 17 4.63 14.97 -4.74
CA THR A 17 5.02 14.17 -5.91
C THR A 17 5.48 12.78 -5.49
N GLU A 18 6.32 12.67 -4.47
CA GLU A 18 6.78 11.39 -3.91
C GLU A 18 5.61 10.57 -3.36
N LEU A 19 4.69 11.19 -2.62
CA LEU A 19 3.49 10.54 -2.10
C LEU A 19 2.53 10.13 -3.21
N LEU A 20 2.41 10.91 -4.28
CA LEU A 20 1.58 10.56 -5.43
C LEU A 20 2.15 9.34 -6.16
N VAL A 21 3.46 9.32 -6.41
CA VAL A 21 4.12 8.17 -7.03
C VAL A 21 3.97 6.94 -6.13
N GLY A 22 4.22 7.08 -4.83
CA GLY A 22 3.99 6.02 -3.85
C GLY A 22 2.55 5.50 -3.89
N LEU A 23 1.56 6.40 -3.99
CA LEU A 23 0.14 6.03 -4.05
C LEU A 23 -0.19 5.24 -5.32
N ILE A 24 0.28 5.71 -6.48
CA ILE A 24 0.04 5.03 -7.77
C ILE A 24 0.58 3.61 -7.70
N PHE A 25 1.81 3.42 -7.23
CA PHE A 25 2.38 2.07 -7.13
C PHE A 25 1.72 1.22 -6.04
N ALA A 26 1.25 1.80 -4.94
CA ALA A 26 0.45 1.07 -3.96
C ALA A 26 -0.88 0.57 -4.55
N ILE A 27 -1.55 1.40 -5.36
CA ILE A 27 -2.76 0.99 -6.10
C ILE A 27 -2.44 -0.11 -7.10
N LEU A 28 -1.36 0.01 -7.87
CA LEU A 28 -0.93 -1.04 -8.81
C LEU A 28 -0.63 -2.36 -8.11
N ALA A 29 0.06 -2.32 -6.96
CA ALA A 29 0.29 -3.50 -6.14
C ALA A 29 -1.02 -4.11 -5.65
N MET A 30 -1.95 -3.28 -5.15
CA MET A 30 -3.28 -3.72 -4.72
C MET A 30 -4.06 -4.38 -5.87
N LEU A 31 -4.02 -3.83 -7.08
CA LEU A 31 -4.62 -4.45 -8.26
C LEU A 31 -3.94 -5.78 -8.62
N GLY A 32 -2.61 -5.86 -8.50
CA GLY A 32 -1.86 -7.10 -8.63
C GLY A 32 -2.32 -8.17 -7.66
N PHE A 33 -2.52 -7.81 -6.38
CA PHE A 33 -3.10 -8.72 -5.38
C PHE A 33 -4.49 -9.19 -5.78
N ILE A 34 -5.36 -8.33 -6.31
CA ILE A 34 -6.71 -8.73 -6.75
C ILE A 34 -6.62 -9.76 -7.89
N ILE A 35 -5.77 -9.52 -8.89
CA ILE A 35 -5.59 -10.44 -10.02
C ILE A 35 -5.08 -11.79 -9.54
N VAL A 36 -4.04 -11.79 -8.68
CA VAL A 36 -3.49 -13.02 -8.11
C VAL A 36 -4.54 -13.73 -7.26
N ALA A 37 -5.35 -13.02 -6.48
CA ALA A 37 -6.44 -13.60 -5.70
C ALA A 37 -7.43 -14.34 -6.59
N ILE A 38 -7.87 -13.73 -7.70
CA ILE A 38 -8.83 -14.33 -8.62
C ILE A 38 -8.29 -15.63 -9.22
N ILE A 39 -7.05 -15.59 -9.73
CA ILE A 39 -6.37 -16.76 -10.29
C ILE A 39 -6.26 -17.86 -9.22
N TYR A 40 -5.81 -17.47 -8.03
CA TYR A 40 -5.62 -18.36 -6.91
C TYR A 40 -6.91 -19.08 -6.50
N PHE A 41 -8.01 -18.36 -6.33
CA PHE A 41 -9.29 -18.96 -5.98
C PHE A 41 -9.86 -19.83 -7.11
N ALA A 42 -9.60 -19.49 -8.37
CA ALA A 42 -9.94 -20.34 -9.51
C ALA A 42 -9.17 -21.67 -9.49
N ASP A 43 -7.86 -21.64 -9.20
CA ASP A 43 -7.02 -22.83 -9.06
C ASP A 43 -7.48 -23.71 -7.90
N VAL A 44 -7.80 -23.10 -6.74
CA VAL A 44 -8.34 -23.83 -5.59
C VAL A 44 -9.66 -24.53 -5.94
N ALA A 45 -10.56 -23.84 -6.65
CA ALA A 45 -11.83 -24.42 -7.08
C ALA A 45 -11.62 -25.59 -8.05
N LEU A 46 -10.70 -25.45 -9.02
CA LEU A 46 -10.34 -26.50 -9.97
C LEU A 46 -9.78 -27.73 -9.26
N VAL A 47 -8.79 -27.57 -8.38
CA VAL A 47 -8.19 -28.67 -7.63
C VAL A 47 -9.22 -29.35 -6.72
N SER A 48 -10.09 -28.56 -6.07
CA SER A 48 -11.16 -29.10 -5.22
C SER A 48 -12.17 -29.93 -6.01
N SER A 49 -12.49 -29.53 -7.25
CA SER A 49 -13.36 -30.31 -8.14
C SER A 49 -12.75 -31.66 -8.56
N MET A 50 -11.42 -31.77 -8.53
CA MET A 50 -10.69 -32.99 -8.86
C MET A 50 -10.50 -33.94 -7.66
N ALA A 51 -10.92 -33.54 -6.45
CA ALA A 51 -10.84 -34.36 -5.24
C ALA A 51 -11.49 -35.76 -5.36
N PRO A 52 -12.65 -35.94 -6.03
CA PRO A 52 -13.22 -37.27 -6.27
C PRO A 52 -12.36 -38.17 -7.16
N TYR A 53 -11.41 -37.61 -7.91
CA TYR A 53 -10.53 -38.31 -8.84
C TYR A 53 -9.13 -38.58 -8.26
N GLY A 54 -8.98 -38.51 -6.93
CA GLY A 54 -7.74 -38.84 -6.23
C GLY A 54 -6.78 -37.66 -6.00
N ALA A 55 -7.26 -36.41 -6.11
CA ALA A 55 -6.44 -35.27 -5.71
C ALA A 55 -6.07 -35.39 -4.21
N PRO A 56 -4.81 -35.17 -3.82
CA PRO A 56 -4.40 -35.32 -2.42
C PRO A 56 -5.15 -34.32 -1.53
N ALA A 57 -5.87 -34.79 -0.51
CA ALA A 57 -6.51 -33.91 0.47
C ALA A 57 -5.51 -32.93 1.14
N ALA A 58 -4.25 -33.36 1.26
CA ALA A 58 -3.13 -32.52 1.71
C ALA A 58 -2.88 -31.32 0.77
N ALA A 59 -3.07 -31.46 -0.54
CA ALA A 59 -2.90 -30.37 -1.50
C ALA A 59 -3.97 -29.29 -1.32
N VAL A 60 -5.23 -29.67 -1.09
CA VAL A 60 -6.32 -28.73 -0.80
C VAL A 60 -6.06 -27.99 0.52
N GLY A 61 -5.61 -28.69 1.56
CA GLY A 61 -5.27 -28.07 2.86
C GLY A 61 -4.11 -27.07 2.78
N VAL A 62 -3.04 -27.42 2.04
CA VAL A 62 -1.89 -26.52 1.80
C VAL A 62 -2.33 -25.27 1.06
N LEU A 63 -3.18 -25.42 0.03
CA LEU A 63 -3.75 -24.27 -0.67
C LEU A 63 -4.54 -23.39 0.31
N VAL A 64 -5.56 -23.90 1.00
CA VAL A 64 -6.35 -23.07 1.93
C VAL A 64 -5.46 -22.32 2.94
N GLY A 65 -4.41 -22.96 3.47
CA GLY A 65 -3.43 -22.31 4.34
C GLY A 65 -2.71 -21.11 3.69
N PHE A 66 -2.19 -21.27 2.47
CA PHE A 66 -1.57 -20.18 1.72
C PHE A 66 -2.58 -19.07 1.38
N GLY A 67 -3.83 -19.42 1.09
CA GLY A 67 -4.90 -18.45 0.85
C GLY A 67 -5.12 -17.51 2.04
N ILE A 68 -5.08 -18.03 3.27
CA ILE A 68 -5.22 -17.22 4.49
C ILE A 68 -4.06 -16.23 4.63
N VAL A 69 -2.81 -16.70 4.46
CA VAL A 69 -1.62 -15.84 4.52
C VAL A 69 -1.70 -14.73 3.47
N PHE A 70 -2.12 -15.08 2.25
CA PHE A 70 -2.31 -14.13 1.17
C PHE A 70 -3.37 -13.06 1.50
N LEU A 71 -4.52 -13.45 2.06
CA LEU A 71 -5.57 -12.51 2.47
C LEU A 71 -5.09 -11.53 3.56
N ILE A 72 -4.27 -12.01 4.49
CA ILE A 72 -3.64 -11.15 5.52
C ILE A 72 -2.72 -10.12 4.85
N MET A 73 -1.85 -10.56 3.92
CA MET A 73 -0.99 -9.64 3.18
C MET A 73 -1.79 -8.62 2.35
N PHE A 74 -2.86 -9.05 1.71
CA PHE A 74 -3.74 -8.17 0.95
C PHE A 74 -4.43 -7.12 1.84
N ALA A 75 -4.92 -7.52 3.01
CA ALA A 75 -5.50 -6.59 3.97
C ALA A 75 -4.48 -5.53 4.43
N ILE A 76 -3.22 -5.92 4.67
CA ILE A 76 -2.15 -4.98 5.01
C ILE A 76 -1.87 -4.02 3.84
N SER A 77 -1.83 -4.51 2.60
CA SER A 77 -1.65 -3.66 1.41
C SER A 77 -2.76 -2.60 1.28
N ILE A 78 -4.02 -2.95 1.58
CA ILE A 78 -5.13 -1.99 1.61
C ILE A 78 -4.88 -0.90 2.67
N ILE A 79 -4.49 -1.30 3.89
CA ILE A 79 -4.22 -0.36 4.99
C ILE A 79 -3.09 0.60 4.63
N VAL A 80 -2.01 0.09 4.02
CA VAL A 80 -0.89 0.89 3.53
C VAL A 80 -1.35 1.89 2.47
N THR A 81 -2.15 1.44 1.50
CA THR A 81 -2.67 2.29 0.42
C THR A 81 -3.53 3.44 0.97
N ILE A 82 -4.43 3.13 1.91
CA ILE A 82 -5.26 4.14 2.59
C ILE A 82 -4.37 5.15 3.33
N ARG A 83 -3.31 4.69 3.99
CA ARG A 83 -2.38 5.57 4.70
C ARG A 83 -1.67 6.53 3.74
N ILE A 84 -1.11 6.02 2.64
CA ILE A 84 -0.44 6.86 1.63
C ILE A 84 -1.43 7.87 1.06
N TYR A 85 -2.66 7.46 0.77
CA TYR A 85 -3.71 8.36 0.31
C TYR A 85 -4.01 9.48 1.32
N ARG A 86 -4.10 9.16 2.62
CA ARG A 86 -4.32 10.18 3.67
C ARG A 86 -3.13 11.15 3.78
N MET A 87 -1.90 10.65 3.68
CA MET A 87 -0.70 11.49 3.65
C MET A 87 -0.70 12.40 2.42
N TYR A 88 -1.00 11.87 1.23
CA TYR A 88 -1.12 12.64 0.00
C TYR A 88 -2.20 13.73 0.14
N LYS A 89 -3.37 13.40 0.70
CA LYS A 89 -4.45 14.36 0.94
C LYS A 89 -4.02 15.49 1.89
N ALA A 90 -3.35 15.16 2.99
CA ALA A 90 -2.82 16.15 3.94
C ALA A 90 -1.75 17.04 3.29
N ALA A 91 -0.84 16.46 2.52
CA ALA A 91 0.15 17.21 1.75
C ALA A 91 -0.52 18.16 0.74
N ASN A 92 -1.57 17.69 0.04
CA ASN A 92 -2.32 18.47 -0.94
C ASN A 92 -3.12 19.63 -0.31
N SER A 93 -3.71 19.42 0.86
CA SER A 93 -4.41 20.47 1.62
C SER A 93 -3.47 21.42 2.37
N GLY A 94 -2.17 21.13 2.42
CA GLY A 94 -1.19 21.91 3.18
C GLY A 94 -1.28 21.68 4.69
N ASP A 95 -1.92 20.60 5.13
CA ASP A 95 -2.03 20.25 6.55
C ASP A 95 -0.75 19.54 7.02
N VAL A 96 0.25 20.36 7.33
CA VAL A 96 1.57 19.91 7.79
C VAL A 96 1.49 19.15 9.11
N ALA A 97 0.57 19.53 10.00
CA ALA A 97 0.38 18.88 11.30
C ALA A 97 -0.11 17.44 11.13
N ALA A 98 -1.15 17.23 10.31
CA ALA A 98 -1.64 15.88 10.01
C ALA A 98 -0.58 15.06 9.26
N LEU A 99 0.16 15.67 8.34
CA LEU A 99 1.20 15.00 7.57
C LEU A 99 2.35 14.50 8.48
N LYS A 100 2.81 15.34 9.41
CA LYS A 100 3.81 14.97 10.42
C LYS A 100 3.31 13.89 11.37
N ALA A 101 2.06 13.97 11.82
CA ALA A 101 1.47 12.95 12.70
C ALA A 101 1.38 11.57 12.02
N MET A 102 1.20 11.54 10.70
CA MET A 102 1.17 10.30 9.92
C MET A 102 2.56 9.84 9.46
N ASN A 103 3.59 10.67 9.60
CA ASN A 103 4.95 10.35 9.18
C ASN A 103 5.56 9.28 10.11
N SER A 104 5.82 8.09 9.59
CA SER A 104 6.38 7.00 10.39
C SER A 104 7.27 6.09 9.55
N LEU A 105 8.51 5.96 9.98
CA LEU A 105 9.49 5.06 9.37
C LEU A 105 9.07 3.60 9.47
N GLY A 106 8.48 3.19 10.61
CA GLY A 106 7.96 1.84 10.80
C GLY A 106 6.91 1.47 9.75
N TRP A 107 6.02 2.41 9.41
CA TRP A 107 5.01 2.17 8.38
C TRP A 107 5.54 2.19 6.96
N ALA A 108 6.62 2.93 6.70
CA ALA A 108 7.31 2.86 5.42
C ALA A 108 7.97 1.47 5.22
N ILE A 109 8.51 0.87 6.29
CA ILE A 109 9.01 -0.52 6.25
C ILE A 109 7.87 -1.52 6.02
N VAL A 110 6.74 -1.37 6.72
CA VAL A 110 5.55 -2.21 6.48
C VAL A 110 5.10 -2.10 5.01
N ALA A 111 5.07 -0.89 4.45
CA ALA A 111 4.73 -0.70 3.05
C ALA A 111 5.70 -1.40 2.08
N LEU A 112 7.00 -1.38 2.39
CA LEU A 112 8.02 -2.03 1.58
C LEU A 112 7.86 -3.55 1.53
N ILE A 113 7.50 -4.17 2.66
CA ILE A 113 7.32 -5.61 2.77
C ILE A 113 5.99 -6.06 2.14
N PHE A 114 4.91 -5.34 2.39
CA PHE A 114 3.55 -5.81 2.09
C PHE A 114 2.89 -5.17 0.88
N SER A 115 3.32 -3.98 0.46
CA SER A 115 2.74 -3.26 -0.68
C SER A 115 3.70 -3.14 -1.87
N GLY A 116 4.90 -3.73 -1.77
CA GLY A 116 5.93 -3.70 -2.79
C GLY A 116 7.04 -2.67 -2.52
N LEU A 117 8.17 -2.87 -3.21
CA LEU A 117 9.37 -2.07 -3.00
C LEU A 117 9.15 -0.57 -3.26
N ILE A 118 8.50 -0.24 -4.37
CA ILE A 118 8.34 1.15 -4.81
C ILE A 118 7.52 2.00 -3.84
N PRO A 119 6.29 1.61 -3.41
CA PRO A 119 5.54 2.40 -2.45
C PRO A 119 6.25 2.52 -1.09
N GLY A 120 6.97 1.49 -0.65
CA GLY A 120 7.80 1.56 0.55
C GLY A 120 8.97 2.55 0.44
N ILE A 121 9.73 2.47 -0.65
CA ILE A 121 10.87 3.36 -0.91
C ILE A 121 10.40 4.82 -1.00
N MET A 122 9.29 5.09 -1.71
CA MET A 122 8.75 6.45 -1.80
C MET A 122 8.34 7.02 -0.43
N LEU A 123 7.77 6.18 0.45
CA LEU A 123 7.47 6.60 1.82
C LEU A 123 8.74 6.85 2.66
N LEU A 124 9.80 6.07 2.45
CA LEU A 124 11.09 6.28 3.13
C LEU A 124 11.76 7.58 2.68
N ILE A 125 11.72 7.88 1.38
CA ILE A 125 12.27 9.12 0.82
C ILE A 125 11.48 10.32 1.36
N ALA A 126 10.15 10.25 1.37
CA ALA A 126 9.30 11.33 1.87
C ALA A 126 9.43 11.56 3.39
N HIS A 127 9.95 10.59 4.14
CA HIS A 127 10.03 10.65 5.60
C HIS A 127 10.86 11.84 6.12
N GLY A 128 12.08 12.00 5.58
CA GLY A 128 13.01 13.05 5.99
C GLY A 128 12.46 14.46 5.69
N PRO A 129 12.06 14.75 4.44
CA PRO A 129 11.45 16.03 4.08
C PRO A 129 10.22 16.39 4.92
N ILE A 130 9.33 15.43 5.21
CA ILE A 130 8.14 15.68 6.05
C ILE A 130 8.53 16.10 7.48
N GLN A 131 9.57 15.48 8.05
CA GLN A 131 10.02 15.80 9.41
C GLN A 131 10.59 17.22 9.51
N GLN A 132 11.18 17.72 8.43
CA GLN A 132 11.80 19.05 8.33
C GLN A 132 10.80 20.18 8.04
N LEU A 133 9.54 19.88 7.70
CA LEU A 133 8.51 20.91 7.52
C LEU A 133 8.27 21.69 8.83
N GLN A 134 8.32 23.02 8.80
CA GLN A 134 8.01 23.88 9.96
C GLN A 134 6.51 24.09 10.11
#